data_AF-A0A6L5DXX9-F1
#
_entry.id   AF-A0A6L5DXX9-F1
#
_cell.length_a   1.000
_cell.length_b   1.000
_cell.length_c   1.000
_cell.angle_alpha   90.00
_cell.angle_beta   90.00
_cell.angle_gamma   90.00
#
_symmetry.space_group_name_H-M   'P 1'
#
loop_
_entity.id
_entity.type
_entity.pdbx_description
1 polymer ?
#
loop_
_entity_poly.entity_id
_entity_poly.type
_entity_poly.pdbx_seq_one_letter_code
_entity_poly.pdbx_strand_id
1 'polypeptide(L)'
;MKLNINISTGLKLAILAIAFSFQTGMVSAENLRGLVNLKGYWKFSIGDDLSWSIPSHNDAEWERVFVPQTWESNGFQDYNGYAWYRKHFKISVPNRIDFVYLNMGYIDDVDEVYVNGKLVGASGKFPPLVETAFNIPRMYPVPTDILNREGDNVIAVRVFDDYHEGGIVRGDIEIVYDLDQLKMSVDLSGYWDFECSKNVDVRNQSVITYKPGKIFVPGFWEARGYNNMDGKAIYSKEFRYPSDVSDKNQVLLLGVIDDEDEVYLNGEKLDVVRELRKWSSRYRYGGNHMLLRAYEIPENLIDRRGINRIEVIVEDHSGPGGIYKGTIGIVDGDVAMPIIKKGYKDTKSPFEKFIDYWFD
;
A
#
# COMPACT_ATOMS: atom_id res chain seq x y z
N MET A 1 13.99 -21.78 56.33
CA MET A 1 13.47 -20.40 56.41
C MET A 1 12.96 -20.03 55.01
N LYS A 2 11.64 -20.17 54.76
CA LYS A 2 11.03 -19.83 53.47
C LYS A 2 10.77 -18.32 53.45
N LEU A 3 11.42 -17.58 52.55
CA LEU A 3 11.06 -16.18 52.31
C LEU A 3 9.81 -16.15 51.42
N ASN A 4 8.67 -15.82 52.03
CA ASN A 4 7.48 -15.37 51.32
C ASN A 4 7.68 -13.90 50.96
N ILE A 5 7.95 -13.61 49.70
CA ILE A 5 7.89 -12.25 49.18
C ILE A 5 6.43 -11.94 48.87
N ASN A 6 5.78 -11.22 49.78
CA ASN A 6 4.41 -10.76 49.62
C ASN A 6 4.44 -9.45 48.81
N ILE A 7 4.25 -9.56 47.49
CA ILE A 7 4.17 -8.39 46.61
C ILE A 7 2.81 -7.73 46.84
N SER A 8 2.81 -6.50 47.37
CA SER A 8 1.59 -5.76 47.66
C SER A 8 0.78 -5.49 46.38
N THR A 9 -0.53 -5.48 46.52
CA THR A 9 -1.51 -5.16 45.46
C THR A 9 -1.23 -3.83 44.74
N GLY A 10 -0.50 -2.90 45.37
CA GLY A 10 -0.07 -1.65 44.76
C GLY A 10 1.03 -1.80 43.69
N LEU A 11 1.91 -2.80 43.79
CA LEU A 11 2.96 -3.03 42.79
C LEU A 11 2.42 -3.69 41.51
N LYS A 12 1.31 -4.45 41.62
CA LYS A 12 0.60 -5.01 40.46
C LYS A 12 -0.12 -3.93 39.63
N LEU A 13 -0.56 -2.84 40.26
CA LEU A 13 -1.17 -1.69 39.59
C LEU A 13 -0.13 -0.75 38.96
N ALA A 14 1.07 -0.63 39.55
CA ALA A 14 2.16 0.15 38.96
C ALA A 14 2.73 -0.49 37.68
N ILE A 15 2.74 -1.84 37.59
CA ILE A 15 3.16 -2.55 36.37
C ILE A 15 2.07 -2.49 35.28
N LEU A 16 0.79 -2.34 35.64
CA LEU A 16 -0.29 -2.12 34.67
C LEU A 16 -0.34 -0.66 34.15
N ALA A 17 0.10 0.33 34.93
CA ALA A 17 0.00 1.74 34.56
C ALA A 17 1.15 2.25 33.67
N ILE A 18 2.29 1.55 33.61
CA ILE A 18 3.41 1.89 32.70
C ILE A 18 3.20 1.33 31.28
N ALA A 19 2.13 0.55 31.07
CA ALA A 19 1.80 -0.02 29.76
C ALA A 19 1.10 0.94 28.78
N PHE A 20 0.84 2.20 29.14
CA PHE A 20 0.00 3.10 28.35
C PHE A 20 0.68 4.39 27.85
N SER A 21 1.96 4.31 27.51
CA SER A 21 2.63 5.35 26.72
C SER A 21 3.75 4.81 25.84
N PHE A 22 3.47 3.74 25.10
CA PHE A 22 4.19 3.50 23.85
C PHE A 22 3.27 3.96 22.73
N GLN A 23 3.60 5.10 22.11
CA GLN A 23 3.19 5.38 20.74
C GLN A 23 3.70 4.21 19.90
N THR A 24 2.83 3.24 19.63
CA THR A 24 3.10 2.18 18.69
C THR A 24 3.15 2.83 17.31
N GLY A 25 4.34 3.25 16.88
CA GLY A 25 4.61 3.36 15.46
C GLY A 25 4.34 1.97 14.87
N MET A 26 3.40 1.88 13.92
CA MET A 26 3.26 0.68 13.12
C MET A 26 4.57 0.52 12.35
N VAL A 27 5.41 -0.42 12.77
CA VAL A 27 6.53 -0.86 11.94
C VAL A 27 5.90 -1.56 10.74
N SER A 28 6.10 -0.98 9.56
CA SER A 28 5.62 -1.51 8.28
C SER A 28 6.62 -2.53 7.74
N ALA A 29 6.10 -3.59 7.13
CA ALA A 29 6.87 -4.66 6.48
C ALA A 29 7.89 -4.11 5.48
N GLU A 30 7.53 -3.02 4.81
CA GLU A 30 8.34 -2.32 3.82
C GLU A 30 9.36 -1.40 4.49
N ASN A 31 10.55 -1.31 3.90
CA ASN A 31 11.52 -0.28 4.25
C ASN A 31 11.19 1.02 3.49
N LEU A 32 9.99 1.55 3.76
CA LEU A 32 9.53 2.79 3.14
C LEU A 32 10.39 3.95 3.63
N ARG A 33 10.95 4.69 2.68
CA ARG A 33 11.57 5.97 2.96
C ARG A 33 10.62 7.09 2.57
N GLY A 34 10.21 7.85 3.58
CA GLY A 34 9.50 9.11 3.39
C GLY A 34 10.35 10.11 2.61
N LEU A 35 9.80 10.61 1.52
CA LEU A 35 10.34 11.72 0.73
C LEU A 35 9.70 13.04 1.14
N VAL A 36 8.39 13.02 1.40
CA VAL A 36 7.60 14.20 1.76
C VAL A 36 6.53 13.79 2.78
N ASN A 37 6.53 14.41 3.96
CA ASN A 37 5.40 14.33 4.87
C ASN A 37 4.36 15.38 4.46
N LEU A 38 3.14 14.93 4.17
CA LEU A 38 2.05 15.79 3.70
C LEU A 38 0.99 16.04 4.77
N LYS A 39 1.12 15.48 5.98
CA LYS A 39 0.21 15.77 7.10
C LYS A 39 0.27 17.24 7.51
N GLY A 40 -0.82 17.75 8.09
CA GLY A 40 -0.95 19.12 8.55
C GLY A 40 -1.96 19.90 7.73
N TYR A 41 -1.78 21.22 7.65
CA TYR A 41 -2.77 22.09 6.99
C TYR A 41 -2.70 22.00 5.45
N TRP A 42 -3.87 21.85 4.84
CA TRP A 42 -4.11 21.91 3.39
C TRP A 42 -5.04 23.08 3.07
N LYS A 43 -4.98 23.59 1.84
CA LYS A 43 -6.00 24.49 1.32
C LYS A 43 -7.28 23.70 1.06
N PHE A 44 -8.44 24.30 1.33
CA PHE A 44 -9.74 23.65 1.23
C PHE A 44 -10.81 24.57 0.65
N SER A 45 -11.65 24.04 -0.23
CA SER A 45 -12.81 24.73 -0.77
C SER A 45 -13.96 23.74 -0.98
N ILE A 46 -15.17 24.11 -0.55
CA ILE A 46 -16.40 23.40 -0.89
C ILE A 46 -16.82 23.72 -2.33
N GLY A 47 -17.60 22.83 -2.94
CA GLY A 47 -18.01 22.91 -4.34
C GLY A 47 -17.19 22.03 -5.26
N ASP A 48 -17.51 22.07 -6.56
CA ASP A 48 -16.90 21.19 -7.55
C ASP A 48 -16.58 21.92 -8.86
N ASP A 49 -15.28 22.10 -9.11
CA ASP A 49 -14.77 22.67 -10.36
C ASP A 49 -13.45 21.98 -10.73
N LEU A 50 -13.47 21.23 -11.83
CA LEU A 50 -12.30 20.49 -12.33
C LEU A 50 -11.10 21.40 -12.65
N SER A 51 -11.31 22.71 -12.86
CA SER A 51 -10.21 23.66 -13.03
C SER A 51 -9.33 23.76 -11.78
N TRP A 52 -9.83 23.35 -10.60
CA TRP A 52 -9.07 23.35 -9.36
C TRP A 52 -7.99 22.27 -9.31
N SER A 53 -8.00 21.31 -10.24
CA SER A 53 -6.93 20.32 -10.41
C SER A 53 -5.64 20.89 -11.02
N ILE A 54 -5.73 22.00 -11.78
CA ILE A 54 -4.60 22.47 -12.58
C ILE A 54 -3.53 23.14 -11.69
N PRO A 55 -2.23 23.05 -12.06
CA PRO A 55 -1.15 23.64 -11.25
C PRO A 55 -1.28 25.15 -11.04
N SER A 56 -1.74 25.86 -12.07
CA SER A 56 -1.82 27.32 -12.09
C SER A 56 -3.06 27.91 -11.42
N HIS A 57 -3.95 27.08 -10.85
CA HIS A 57 -5.11 27.59 -10.12
C HIS A 57 -4.66 28.39 -8.89
N ASN A 58 -5.29 29.55 -8.67
CA ASN A 58 -5.00 30.42 -7.53
C ASN A 58 -5.91 30.05 -6.35
N ASP A 59 -5.34 29.40 -5.34
CA ASP A 59 -6.02 28.96 -4.11
C ASP A 59 -5.75 29.90 -2.91
N ALA A 60 -5.31 31.14 -3.16
CA ALA A 60 -5.00 32.11 -2.11
C ALA A 60 -6.17 32.32 -1.14
N GLU A 61 -7.39 32.42 -1.67
CA GLU A 61 -8.63 32.66 -0.91
C GLU A 61 -9.23 31.38 -0.31
N TRP A 62 -8.66 30.21 -0.57
CA TRP A 62 -9.16 28.96 0.00
C TRP A 62 -8.92 28.91 1.51
N GLU A 63 -9.88 28.29 2.21
CA GLU A 63 -9.82 28.00 3.64
C GLU A 63 -8.69 27.00 3.95
N ARG A 64 -8.46 26.73 5.23
CA ARG A 64 -7.45 25.77 5.67
C ARG A 64 -8.04 24.76 6.63
N VAL A 65 -7.80 23.50 6.33
CA VAL A 65 -8.20 22.36 7.17
C VAL A 65 -6.97 21.52 7.50
N PHE A 66 -6.98 20.85 8.63
CA PHE A 66 -5.94 19.90 9.01
C PHE A 66 -6.23 18.53 8.38
N VAL A 67 -5.18 17.85 7.90
CA VAL A 67 -5.26 16.54 7.24
C VAL A 67 -4.20 15.60 7.85
N PRO A 68 -4.55 14.36 8.21
CA PRO A 68 -5.89 13.78 8.11
C PRO A 68 -6.78 14.23 9.28
N GLN A 69 -8.04 14.55 8.97
CA GLN A 69 -9.12 14.86 9.92
C GLN A 69 -10.44 15.01 9.14
N THR A 70 -11.58 14.69 9.77
CA THR A 70 -12.91 14.83 9.16
C THR A 70 -13.29 16.30 8.92
N TRP A 71 -14.20 16.56 7.99
CA TRP A 71 -14.72 17.91 7.70
C TRP A 71 -15.40 18.54 8.91
N GLU A 72 -16.17 17.77 9.67
CA GLU A 72 -16.95 18.20 10.83
C GLU A 72 -16.03 18.62 11.96
N SER A 73 -14.93 17.86 12.15
CA SER A 73 -13.89 18.19 13.11
C SER A 73 -13.06 19.42 12.69
N ASN A 74 -13.10 19.79 11.41
CA ASN A 74 -12.54 21.03 10.87
C ASN A 74 -13.55 22.20 10.85
N GLY A 75 -14.77 22.01 11.37
CA GLY A 75 -15.78 23.06 11.51
C GLY A 75 -16.89 23.06 10.46
N PHE A 76 -16.88 22.11 9.52
CA PHE A 76 -17.91 21.96 8.48
C PHE A 76 -18.98 20.96 8.94
N GLN A 77 -19.69 21.29 10.01
CA GLN A 77 -20.72 20.40 10.55
C GLN A 77 -21.86 20.15 9.55
N ASP A 78 -22.30 18.90 9.45
CA ASP A 78 -23.41 18.43 8.61
C ASP A 78 -23.26 18.73 7.10
N TYR A 79 -22.03 19.01 6.64
CA TYR A 79 -21.75 19.28 5.23
C TYR A 79 -21.55 17.97 4.46
N ASN A 80 -22.47 17.68 3.54
CA ASN A 80 -22.31 16.60 2.55
C ASN A 80 -22.26 17.22 1.14
N GLY A 81 -21.48 16.64 0.24
CA GLY A 81 -21.28 17.13 -1.11
C GLY A 81 -19.83 17.12 -1.54
N TYR A 82 -19.49 18.00 -2.47
CA TYR A 82 -18.14 18.08 -3.02
C TYR A 82 -17.26 19.03 -2.24
N ALA A 83 -16.02 18.61 -1.98
CA ALA A 83 -14.98 19.53 -1.57
C ALA A 83 -13.64 19.16 -2.20
N TRP A 84 -12.76 20.15 -2.25
CA TRP A 84 -11.44 20.02 -2.81
C TRP A 84 -10.38 20.42 -1.82
N TYR A 85 -9.26 19.71 -1.90
CA TYR A 85 -8.05 20.02 -1.16
C TYR A 85 -6.91 20.37 -2.11
N ARG A 86 -6.03 21.28 -1.70
CA ARG A 86 -4.77 21.58 -2.40
C ARG A 86 -3.57 21.64 -1.46
N LYS A 87 -2.45 21.07 -1.89
CA LYS A 87 -1.18 21.09 -1.15
C LYS A 87 0.01 21.24 -2.07
N HIS A 88 0.75 22.30 -1.84
CA HIS A 88 2.04 22.55 -2.48
C HIS A 88 3.16 21.83 -1.72
N PHE A 89 4.11 21.27 -2.46
CA PHE A 89 5.25 20.55 -1.90
C PHE A 89 6.47 20.57 -2.82
N LYS A 90 7.64 20.37 -2.21
CA LYS A 90 8.90 20.11 -2.90
C LYS A 90 9.32 18.68 -2.64
N ILE A 91 9.99 18.06 -3.62
CA ILE A 91 10.43 16.68 -3.51
C ILE A 91 11.79 16.51 -4.16
N SER A 92 12.64 15.66 -3.57
CA SER A 92 13.90 15.22 -4.15
C SER A 92 13.88 13.70 -4.29
N VAL A 93 13.67 13.22 -5.52
CA VAL A 93 13.59 11.77 -5.81
C VAL A 93 14.95 11.28 -6.34
N PRO A 94 15.49 10.16 -5.84
CA PRO A 94 16.71 9.58 -6.40
C PRO A 94 16.54 9.23 -7.89
N ASN A 95 17.60 9.40 -8.70
CA ASN A 95 17.54 9.21 -10.16
C ASN A 95 17.15 7.79 -10.62
N ARG A 96 17.36 6.77 -9.78
CA ARG A 96 17.07 5.37 -10.08
C ARG A 96 15.64 4.93 -9.74
N ILE A 97 14.79 5.87 -9.32
CA ILE A 97 13.41 5.60 -8.92
C ILE A 97 12.50 6.14 -10.01
N ASP A 98 11.81 5.22 -10.71
CA ASP A 98 10.90 5.58 -11.80
C ASP A 98 9.52 5.99 -11.27
N PHE A 99 9.09 5.41 -10.14
CA PHE A 99 7.81 5.67 -9.49
C PHE A 99 8.01 5.86 -7.98
N VAL A 100 7.23 6.77 -7.40
CA VAL A 100 7.04 6.90 -5.94
C VAL A 100 5.61 6.54 -5.59
N TYR A 101 5.33 6.20 -4.34
CA TYR A 101 3.97 5.95 -3.88
C TYR A 101 3.45 7.18 -3.13
N LEU A 102 2.30 7.68 -3.56
CA LEU A 102 1.52 8.69 -2.86
C LEU A 102 0.51 8.00 -1.96
N ASN A 103 0.75 8.04 -0.66
CA ASN A 103 -0.16 7.59 0.37
C ASN A 103 -1.14 8.72 0.70
N MET A 104 -2.43 8.45 0.58
CA MET A 104 -3.50 9.39 0.94
C MET A 104 -4.41 8.86 2.05
N GLY A 105 -3.96 7.80 2.74
CA GLY A 105 -4.69 7.22 3.87
C GLY A 105 -6.08 6.75 3.45
N TYR A 106 -7.08 7.09 4.24
CA TYR A 106 -8.49 6.80 3.97
C TYR A 106 -9.21 8.11 3.67
N ILE A 107 -9.97 8.13 2.58
CA ILE A 107 -10.78 9.27 2.14
C ILE A 107 -12.23 8.83 2.10
N ASP A 108 -13.11 9.63 2.68
CA ASP A 108 -14.54 9.38 2.74
C ASP A 108 -15.29 10.35 1.80
N ASP A 109 -16.17 9.91 0.91
CA ASP A 109 -16.48 8.53 0.48
C ASP A 109 -15.73 8.18 -0.83
N VAL A 110 -15.66 9.16 -1.72
CA VAL A 110 -15.25 9.04 -3.11
C VAL A 110 -14.18 10.07 -3.40
N ASP A 111 -13.14 9.69 -4.14
CA ASP A 111 -12.04 10.60 -4.44
C ASP A 111 -11.48 10.48 -5.85
N GLU A 112 -10.93 11.60 -6.32
CA GLU A 112 -9.98 11.69 -7.43
C GLU A 112 -8.77 12.49 -6.96
N VAL A 113 -7.57 11.94 -7.14
CA VAL A 113 -6.31 12.55 -6.74
C VAL A 113 -5.52 12.96 -7.97
N TYR A 114 -5.09 14.23 -7.99
CA TYR A 114 -4.32 14.83 -9.06
C TYR A 114 -2.95 15.27 -8.55
N VAL A 115 -1.91 15.01 -9.33
CA VAL A 115 -0.56 15.56 -9.12
C VAL A 115 -0.22 16.40 -10.34
N ASN A 116 0.07 17.68 -10.12
CA ASN A 116 0.36 18.63 -11.19
C ASN A 116 -0.68 18.61 -12.33
N GLY A 117 -1.97 18.50 -11.98
CA GLY A 117 -3.09 18.44 -12.94
C GLY A 117 -3.24 17.11 -13.69
N LYS A 118 -2.47 16.08 -13.33
CA LYS A 118 -2.60 14.72 -13.86
C LYS A 118 -3.33 13.85 -12.86
N LEU A 119 -4.41 13.17 -13.28
CA LEU A 119 -5.13 12.22 -12.44
C LEU A 119 -4.24 11.00 -12.15
N VAL A 120 -3.87 10.79 -10.90
CA VAL A 120 -2.99 9.67 -10.46
C VAL A 120 -3.75 8.56 -9.75
N GLY A 121 -4.98 8.82 -9.31
CA GLY A 121 -5.80 7.83 -8.60
C GLY A 121 -7.25 8.25 -8.53
N ALA A 122 -8.14 7.26 -8.42
CA ALA A 122 -9.56 7.45 -8.18
C ALA A 122 -10.12 6.23 -7.44
N SER A 123 -11.00 6.44 -6.48
CA SER A 123 -11.66 5.40 -5.67
C SER A 123 -13.12 5.76 -5.40
N GLY A 124 -13.99 4.75 -5.29
CA GLY A 124 -15.43 4.95 -5.14
C GLY A 124 -16.07 5.51 -6.42
N LYS A 125 -17.35 5.92 -6.41
CA LYS A 125 -18.10 6.46 -7.56
C LYS A 125 -18.90 7.70 -7.21
N PHE A 126 -18.72 8.76 -7.99
CA PHE A 126 -19.45 10.03 -7.80
C PHE A 126 -20.94 9.89 -8.18
N PRO A 127 -21.81 10.82 -7.72
CA PRO A 127 -23.20 10.91 -8.15
C PRO A 127 -23.41 10.81 -9.67
N PRO A 128 -24.57 10.30 -10.14
CA PRO A 128 -25.80 10.03 -9.37
C PRO A 128 -25.87 8.63 -8.72
N LEU A 129 -24.91 7.75 -8.98
CA LEU A 129 -24.87 6.40 -8.41
C LEU A 129 -23.62 6.26 -7.55
N VAL A 130 -23.74 6.71 -6.30
CA VAL A 130 -22.61 6.74 -5.38
C VAL A 130 -22.20 5.34 -4.97
N GLU A 131 -20.91 5.05 -5.04
CA GLU A 131 -20.29 3.84 -4.48
C GLU A 131 -19.16 4.28 -3.58
N THR A 132 -19.27 4.06 -2.27
CA THR A 132 -18.23 4.47 -1.33
C THR A 132 -16.96 3.63 -1.45
N ALA A 133 -15.82 4.24 -1.16
CA ALA A 133 -14.54 3.56 -0.94
C ALA A 133 -13.91 3.96 0.41
N PHE A 134 -14.71 4.41 1.39
CA PHE A 134 -14.23 4.92 2.69
C PHE A 134 -13.25 3.98 3.43
N ASN A 135 -13.39 2.66 3.22
CA ASN A 135 -12.58 1.62 3.86
C ASN A 135 -11.38 1.15 3.03
N ILE A 136 -11.14 1.71 1.84
CA ILE A 136 -10.01 1.36 0.98
C ILE A 136 -8.83 2.30 1.29
N PRO A 137 -7.65 1.83 1.70
CA PRO A 137 -6.49 2.73 1.82
C PRO A 137 -5.98 3.15 0.44
N ARG A 138 -5.63 4.43 0.28
CA ARG A 138 -5.14 5.02 -0.98
C ARG A 138 -3.63 4.98 -1.02
N MET A 139 -3.11 4.23 -1.98
CA MET A 139 -1.69 4.20 -2.35
C MET A 139 -1.59 4.24 -3.88
N TYR A 140 -1.22 5.39 -4.41
CA TYR A 140 -1.15 5.61 -5.86
C TYR A 140 0.30 5.68 -6.35
N PRO A 141 0.71 4.89 -7.35
CA PRO A 141 2.01 5.05 -7.97
C PRO A 141 2.02 6.32 -8.80
N VAL A 142 2.98 7.19 -8.51
CA VAL A 142 3.19 8.46 -9.21
C VAL A 142 4.47 8.32 -10.03
N PRO A 143 4.37 8.32 -11.37
CA PRO A 143 5.53 8.40 -12.26
C PRO A 143 6.38 9.62 -11.91
N THR A 144 7.69 9.46 -11.80
CA THR A 144 8.56 10.57 -11.36
C THR A 144 8.84 11.61 -12.46
N ASP A 145 8.41 11.33 -13.69
CA ASP A 145 8.51 12.23 -14.84
C ASP A 145 7.44 13.34 -14.85
N ILE A 146 6.32 13.15 -14.13
CA ILE A 146 5.31 14.21 -13.93
C ILE A 146 5.67 15.17 -12.79
N LEU A 147 6.69 14.82 -11.99
CA LEU A 147 7.12 15.62 -10.84
C LEU A 147 8.13 16.68 -11.27
N ASN A 148 7.93 17.89 -10.77
CA ASN A 148 8.90 18.96 -10.84
C ASN A 148 9.99 18.73 -9.76
N ARG A 149 11.08 18.08 -10.13
CA ARG A 149 12.18 17.71 -9.21
C ARG A 149 12.94 18.91 -8.64
N GLU A 150 12.95 20.03 -9.36
CA GLU A 150 13.72 21.24 -9.00
C GLU A 150 12.83 22.37 -8.46
N GLY A 151 11.53 22.11 -8.32
CA GLY A 151 10.57 23.16 -8.04
C GLY A 151 9.37 22.69 -7.24
N ASP A 152 8.34 23.50 -7.34
CA ASP A 152 7.09 23.27 -6.65
C ASP A 152 6.20 22.30 -7.42
N ASN A 153 5.51 21.46 -6.67
CA ASN A 153 4.51 20.52 -7.13
C ASN A 153 3.22 20.77 -6.36
N VAL A 154 2.08 20.41 -6.94
CA VAL A 154 0.79 20.48 -6.25
C VAL A 154 0.05 19.16 -6.32
N ILE A 155 -0.53 18.78 -5.17
CA ILE A 155 -1.55 17.76 -5.08
C ILE A 155 -2.89 18.47 -4.99
N ALA A 156 -3.84 18.06 -5.82
CA ALA A 156 -5.25 18.43 -5.69
C ALA A 156 -6.07 17.17 -5.47
N VAL A 157 -7.00 17.20 -4.52
CA VAL A 157 -7.87 16.06 -4.20
C VAL A 157 -9.30 16.53 -4.31
N ARG A 158 -10.07 15.90 -5.18
CA ARG A 158 -11.52 16.07 -5.27
C ARG A 158 -12.17 14.99 -4.44
N VAL A 159 -13.04 15.37 -3.52
CA VAL A 159 -13.75 14.44 -2.64
C VAL A 159 -15.25 14.69 -2.76
N PHE A 160 -16.03 13.62 -2.74
CA PHE A 160 -17.47 13.69 -2.52
C PHE A 160 -17.84 12.82 -1.33
N ASP A 161 -18.61 13.40 -0.43
CA ASP A 161 -19.24 12.75 0.72
C ASP A 161 -20.75 12.72 0.50
N ASP A 162 -21.37 11.55 0.64
CA ASP A 162 -22.82 11.41 0.44
C ASP A 162 -23.59 11.72 1.72
N TYR A 163 -23.11 11.22 2.86
CA TYR A 163 -23.68 11.45 4.18
C TYR A 163 -22.67 11.14 5.30
N HIS A 164 -22.87 11.76 6.47
CA HIS A 164 -22.08 11.60 7.69
C HIS A 164 -20.78 12.41 7.73
N GLU A 165 -19.62 11.75 7.81
CA GLU A 165 -18.33 12.40 8.03
C GLU A 165 -17.51 12.35 6.76
N GLY A 166 -17.19 13.52 6.21
CA GLY A 166 -16.43 13.59 4.96
C GLY A 166 -14.93 13.81 5.13
N GLY A 167 -14.18 13.54 4.06
CA GLY A 167 -12.83 14.08 3.84
C GLY A 167 -11.69 13.09 3.94
N ILE A 168 -10.46 13.60 4.07
CA ILE A 168 -9.25 12.77 4.24
C ILE A 168 -9.11 12.47 5.74
N VAL A 169 -9.68 11.35 6.19
CA VAL A 169 -10.04 11.15 7.60
C VAL A 169 -8.94 10.55 8.47
N ARG A 170 -8.12 9.61 7.95
CA ARG A 170 -7.05 8.94 8.73
C ARG A 170 -5.97 8.33 7.86
N GLY A 171 -4.89 7.86 8.50
CA GLY A 171 -3.78 7.15 7.86
C GLY A 171 -2.55 8.03 7.60
N ASP A 172 -1.58 7.47 6.89
CA ASP A 172 -0.39 8.21 6.47
C ASP A 172 -0.66 8.99 5.20
N ILE A 173 -0.25 10.27 5.22
CA ILE A 173 -0.40 11.21 4.10
C ILE A 173 1.01 11.66 3.76
N GLU A 174 1.61 11.02 2.76
CA GLU A 174 3.03 11.17 2.45
C GLU A 174 3.38 10.65 1.05
N ILE A 175 4.55 11.03 0.58
CA ILE A 175 5.18 10.44 -0.61
C ILE A 175 6.36 9.60 -0.15
N VAL A 176 6.38 8.33 -0.56
CA VAL A 176 7.38 7.34 -0.14
C VAL A 176 7.94 6.56 -1.33
N TYR A 177 9.02 5.84 -1.10
CA TYR A 177 9.47 4.75 -1.98
C TYR A 177 10.04 3.61 -1.14
N ASP A 178 10.03 2.39 -1.67
CA ASP A 178 10.58 1.22 -0.98
C ASP A 178 12.09 1.11 -1.22
N LEU A 179 12.88 1.18 -0.15
CA LEU A 179 14.33 0.98 -0.22
C LEU A 179 14.72 -0.47 -0.49
N ASP A 180 13.89 -1.44 -0.08
CA ASP A 180 14.19 -2.86 -0.28
C ASP A 180 14.03 -3.26 -1.74
N GLN A 181 13.18 -2.55 -2.51
CA GLN A 181 13.07 -2.70 -3.95
C GLN A 181 14.41 -2.51 -4.69
N LEU A 182 15.27 -1.63 -4.18
CA LEU A 182 16.61 -1.39 -4.74
C LEU A 182 17.61 -2.54 -4.54
N LYS A 183 17.26 -3.52 -3.71
CA LYS A 183 18.08 -4.70 -3.45
C LYS A 183 17.72 -5.87 -4.37
N MET A 184 16.63 -5.76 -5.14
CA MET A 184 16.15 -6.85 -5.97
C MET A 184 17.14 -7.10 -7.12
N SER A 185 17.53 -8.36 -7.29
CA SER A 185 18.30 -8.79 -8.45
C SER A 185 17.47 -8.65 -9.73
N VAL A 186 16.15 -8.89 -9.61
CA VAL A 186 15.16 -8.60 -10.63
C VAL A 186 14.02 -7.83 -9.99
N ASP A 187 13.90 -6.55 -10.33
CA ASP A 187 12.76 -5.73 -9.93
C ASP A 187 11.51 -6.18 -10.71
N LEU A 188 10.51 -6.66 -9.98
CA LEU A 188 9.23 -7.10 -10.55
C LEU A 188 8.07 -6.19 -10.15
N SER A 189 8.34 -5.04 -9.52
CA SER A 189 7.32 -4.02 -9.28
C SER A 189 6.83 -3.37 -10.58
N GLY A 190 5.75 -2.61 -10.51
CA GLY A 190 5.14 -1.95 -11.66
C GLY A 190 4.10 -2.82 -12.36
N TYR A 191 4.01 -2.74 -13.69
CA TYR A 191 2.91 -3.34 -14.43
C TYR A 191 3.03 -4.87 -14.55
N TRP A 192 1.90 -5.54 -14.36
CA TRP A 192 1.65 -6.97 -14.60
C TRP A 192 0.43 -7.10 -15.52
N ASP A 193 0.39 -8.14 -16.35
CA ASP A 193 -0.86 -8.55 -17.02
C ASP A 193 -1.86 -8.99 -15.95
N PHE A 194 -3.13 -8.63 -16.14
CA PHE A 194 -4.16 -8.80 -15.11
C PHE A 194 -5.49 -9.23 -15.70
N GLU A 195 -6.03 -10.32 -15.16
CA GLU A 195 -7.30 -10.90 -15.57
C GLU A 195 -8.20 -11.12 -14.35
N CYS A 196 -9.47 -10.70 -14.45
CA CYS A 196 -10.47 -10.89 -13.42
C CYS A 196 -11.90 -10.86 -13.99
N SER A 197 -12.89 -11.04 -13.13
CA SER A 197 -14.32 -11.05 -13.50
C SER A 197 -14.94 -9.66 -13.64
N LYS A 198 -14.24 -8.59 -13.27
CA LYS A 198 -14.75 -7.22 -13.21
C LYS A 198 -14.12 -6.32 -14.27
N ASN A 199 -14.91 -5.38 -14.77
CA ASN A 199 -14.40 -4.28 -15.58
C ASN A 199 -13.92 -3.15 -14.69
N VAL A 200 -12.87 -2.46 -15.14
CA VAL A 200 -12.38 -1.24 -14.50
C VAL A 200 -13.42 -0.12 -14.60
N ASP A 201 -13.59 0.66 -13.53
CA ASP A 201 -14.38 1.89 -13.55
C ASP A 201 -13.86 2.87 -14.63
N VAL A 202 -14.79 3.52 -15.31
CA VAL A 202 -14.49 4.43 -16.44
C VAL A 202 -13.60 5.61 -16.06
N ARG A 203 -13.62 6.09 -14.81
CA ARG A 203 -12.75 7.18 -14.36
C ARG A 203 -11.32 6.71 -14.18
N ASN A 204 -11.14 5.48 -13.68
CA ASN A 204 -9.82 4.87 -13.60
C ASN A 204 -9.21 4.67 -14.99
N GLN A 205 -9.99 4.62 -16.07
CA GLN A 205 -9.44 4.61 -17.44
C GLN A 205 -8.73 5.92 -17.83
N SER A 206 -9.00 7.02 -17.11
CA SER A 206 -8.34 8.32 -17.31
C SER A 206 -7.14 8.56 -16.38
N VAL A 207 -6.92 7.66 -15.41
CA VAL A 207 -5.74 7.72 -14.53
C VAL A 207 -4.48 7.51 -15.39
N ILE A 208 -3.44 8.32 -15.19
CA ILE A 208 -2.24 8.28 -16.05
C ILE A 208 -1.49 6.94 -15.99
N THR A 209 -1.67 6.18 -14.92
CA THR A 209 -1.10 4.83 -14.76
C THR A 209 -2.04 3.73 -15.21
N TYR A 210 -3.18 4.04 -15.81
CA TYR A 210 -4.05 3.02 -16.38
C TYR A 210 -3.46 2.46 -17.66
N LYS A 211 -3.49 1.13 -17.77
CA LYS A 211 -3.10 0.39 -18.98
C LYS A 211 -4.10 -0.75 -19.19
N PRO A 212 -4.80 -0.82 -20.34
CA PRO A 212 -5.73 -1.91 -20.60
C PRO A 212 -5.07 -3.29 -20.43
N GLY A 213 -5.75 -4.20 -19.73
CA GLY A 213 -5.27 -5.56 -19.44
C GLY A 213 -4.10 -5.64 -18.46
N LYS A 214 -3.72 -4.53 -17.81
CA LYS A 214 -2.61 -4.50 -16.85
C LYS A 214 -2.99 -3.83 -15.54
N ILE A 215 -2.36 -4.28 -14.46
CA ILE A 215 -2.44 -3.65 -13.13
C ILE A 215 -1.04 -3.32 -12.64
N PHE A 216 -0.91 -2.27 -11.83
CA PHE A 216 0.35 -1.91 -11.20
C PHE A 216 0.45 -2.58 -9.82
N VAL A 217 1.55 -3.28 -9.58
CA VAL A 217 1.85 -4.02 -8.36
C VAL A 217 3.06 -3.39 -7.65
N PRO A 218 2.99 -3.11 -6.34
CA PRO A 218 1.86 -3.36 -5.45
C PRO A 218 0.71 -2.34 -5.55
N GLY A 219 -0.46 -2.76 -5.06
CA GLY A 219 -1.63 -1.91 -4.80
C GLY A 219 -2.94 -2.72 -4.75
N PHE A 220 -3.91 -2.23 -3.97
CA PHE A 220 -5.26 -2.80 -3.95
C PHE A 220 -5.93 -2.66 -5.32
N TRP A 221 -6.65 -3.68 -5.80
CA TRP A 221 -7.34 -3.58 -7.09
C TRP A 221 -8.52 -2.61 -7.05
N GLU A 222 -9.17 -2.41 -5.89
CA GLU A 222 -10.26 -1.41 -5.72
C GLU A 222 -9.72 -0.01 -5.93
N ALA A 223 -8.54 0.28 -5.39
CA ALA A 223 -7.87 1.57 -5.60
C ALA A 223 -7.44 1.77 -7.07
N ARG A 224 -7.53 0.73 -7.91
CA ARG A 224 -7.28 0.80 -9.36
C ARG A 224 -8.56 0.79 -10.20
N GLY A 225 -9.73 0.85 -9.55
CA GLY A 225 -11.04 0.92 -10.20
C GLY A 225 -11.72 -0.42 -10.39
N TYR A 226 -11.19 -1.52 -9.83
CA TYR A 226 -11.89 -2.80 -9.75
C TYR A 226 -12.75 -2.83 -8.49
N ASN A 227 -13.72 -1.91 -8.41
CA ASN A 227 -14.51 -1.66 -7.20
C ASN A 227 -15.32 -2.90 -6.78
N ASN A 228 -15.33 -3.17 -5.47
CA ASN A 228 -16.10 -4.26 -4.83
C ASN A 228 -15.86 -5.60 -5.55
N MET A 229 -14.59 -5.91 -5.81
CA MET A 229 -14.19 -7.12 -6.49
C MET A 229 -13.81 -8.17 -5.44
N ASP A 230 -14.69 -9.14 -5.24
CA ASP A 230 -14.34 -10.40 -4.58
C ASP A 230 -14.14 -11.50 -5.62
N GLY A 231 -13.41 -12.54 -5.24
CA GLY A 231 -13.18 -13.76 -6.01
C GLY A 231 -11.77 -13.84 -6.59
N LYS A 232 -11.66 -14.44 -7.77
CA LYS A 232 -10.38 -14.84 -8.36
C LYS A 232 -9.82 -13.79 -9.32
N ALA A 233 -8.53 -13.49 -9.16
CA ALA A 233 -7.73 -12.70 -10.08
C ALA A 233 -6.47 -13.46 -10.50
N ILE A 234 -5.99 -13.21 -11.71
CA ILE A 234 -4.73 -13.77 -12.22
C ILE A 234 -3.81 -12.62 -12.60
N TYR A 235 -2.61 -12.61 -12.01
CA TYR A 235 -1.52 -11.73 -12.36
C TYR A 235 -0.49 -12.53 -13.16
N SER A 236 0.01 -11.96 -14.25
CA SER A 236 1.10 -12.56 -15.04
C SER A 236 2.22 -11.55 -15.29
N LYS A 237 3.47 -11.98 -15.20
CA LYS A 237 4.62 -11.15 -15.56
C LYS A 237 5.71 -11.94 -16.22
N GLU A 238 6.13 -11.43 -17.36
CA GLU A 238 7.31 -11.92 -18.06
C GLU A 238 8.55 -11.12 -17.65
N PHE A 239 9.69 -11.81 -17.54
CA PHE A 239 10.97 -11.18 -17.28
C PHE A 239 12.13 -11.96 -17.90
N ARG A 240 13.23 -11.26 -18.17
CA ARG A 240 14.52 -11.87 -18.51
C ARG A 240 15.39 -11.89 -17.27
N TYR A 241 16.04 -13.02 -17.01
CA TYR A 241 16.92 -13.15 -15.88
C TYR A 241 18.31 -12.60 -16.21
N PRO A 242 18.89 -11.70 -15.38
CA PRO A 242 20.22 -11.15 -15.64
C PRO A 242 21.30 -12.24 -15.65
N SER A 243 22.17 -12.21 -16.66
CA SER A 243 23.19 -13.26 -16.85
C SER A 243 24.25 -13.28 -15.73
N ASP A 244 24.45 -12.15 -15.07
CA ASP A 244 25.41 -11.89 -14.00
C ASP A 244 24.88 -12.22 -12.59
N VAL A 245 23.60 -12.59 -12.47
CA VAL A 245 22.99 -12.99 -11.19
C VAL A 245 23.01 -14.52 -11.04
N SER A 246 23.36 -15.02 -9.86
CA SER A 246 23.32 -16.45 -9.52
C SER A 246 21.86 -16.95 -9.47
N ASP A 247 21.56 -18.08 -10.09
CA ASP A 247 20.25 -18.75 -9.99
C ASP A 247 20.10 -19.65 -8.76
N LYS A 248 21.17 -19.78 -7.96
CA LYS A 248 21.14 -20.53 -6.70
C LYS A 248 20.56 -19.67 -5.59
N ASN A 249 19.86 -20.32 -4.65
CA ASN A 249 19.32 -19.69 -3.45
C ASN A 249 18.44 -18.46 -3.76
N GLN A 250 17.65 -18.50 -4.82
CA GLN A 250 16.80 -17.37 -5.19
C GLN A 250 15.43 -17.47 -4.52
N VAL A 251 14.92 -16.33 -4.09
CA VAL A 251 13.59 -16.19 -3.49
C VAL A 251 12.79 -15.19 -4.32
N LEU A 252 11.55 -15.55 -4.62
CA LEU A 252 10.54 -14.65 -5.16
C LEU A 252 9.79 -13.98 -4.00
N LEU A 253 9.91 -12.66 -3.88
CA LEU A 253 9.11 -11.83 -2.97
C LEU A 253 7.92 -11.26 -3.75
N LEU A 254 6.71 -11.44 -3.21
CA LEU A 254 5.47 -10.89 -3.79
C LEU A 254 4.74 -9.97 -2.81
N GLY A 255 5.47 -9.34 -1.89
CA GLY A 255 4.86 -8.43 -0.93
C GLY A 255 3.79 -9.12 -0.09
N VAL A 256 2.66 -8.48 0.15
CA VAL A 256 1.51 -9.02 0.86
C VAL A 256 0.39 -9.25 -0.13
N ILE A 257 -0.10 -10.48 -0.13
CA ILE A 257 -1.22 -10.91 -0.97
C ILE A 257 -2.41 -11.14 -0.05
N ASP A 258 -3.55 -10.62 -0.49
CA ASP A 258 -4.82 -10.80 0.17
C ASP A 258 -5.27 -12.28 0.19
N ASP A 259 -5.88 -12.69 1.30
CA ASP A 259 -6.36 -14.05 1.60
C ASP A 259 -5.52 -15.24 1.12
N GLU A 260 -5.79 -15.77 -0.08
CA GLU A 260 -5.20 -16.99 -0.63
C GLU A 260 -4.52 -16.77 -1.98
N ASP A 261 -3.49 -17.58 -2.25
CA ASP A 261 -2.71 -17.50 -3.48
C ASP A 261 -2.14 -18.84 -3.95
N GLU A 262 -1.96 -18.95 -5.27
CA GLU A 262 -1.14 -19.97 -5.91
C GLU A 262 -0.13 -19.31 -6.86
N VAL A 263 1.15 -19.65 -6.71
CA VAL A 263 2.23 -19.01 -7.46
C VAL A 263 2.97 -20.02 -8.31
N TYR A 264 3.20 -19.67 -9.57
CA TYR A 264 3.89 -20.49 -10.55
C TYR A 264 5.03 -19.70 -11.20
N LEU A 265 6.13 -20.40 -11.49
CA LEU A 265 7.21 -19.91 -12.34
C LEU A 265 7.42 -20.91 -13.47
N ASN A 266 7.30 -20.46 -14.72
CA ASN A 266 7.44 -21.29 -15.91
C ASN A 266 6.52 -22.53 -15.90
N GLY A 267 5.33 -22.40 -15.31
CA GLY A 267 4.33 -23.47 -15.19
C GLY A 267 4.52 -24.39 -13.97
N GLU A 268 5.62 -24.28 -13.23
CA GLU A 268 5.85 -25.06 -12.01
C GLU A 268 5.38 -24.29 -10.78
N LYS A 269 4.58 -24.94 -9.92
CA LYS A 269 4.06 -24.34 -8.69
C LYS A 269 5.20 -24.16 -7.68
N LEU A 270 5.30 -22.97 -7.10
CA LEU A 270 6.30 -22.64 -6.09
C LEU A 270 5.79 -22.92 -4.68
N ASP A 271 6.72 -23.33 -3.82
CA ASP A 271 6.47 -23.48 -2.38
C ASP A 271 6.89 -22.21 -1.63
N VAL A 272 6.07 -21.81 -0.65
CA VAL A 272 6.44 -20.74 0.28
C VAL A 272 7.70 -21.11 1.06
N VAL A 273 8.52 -20.10 1.36
CA VAL A 273 9.78 -20.26 2.13
C VAL A 273 9.53 -21.04 3.41
N ARG A 274 10.35 -22.08 3.65
CA ARG A 274 10.16 -23.05 4.73
C ARG A 274 10.04 -22.40 6.12
N GLU A 275 10.79 -21.33 6.38
CA GLU A 275 10.79 -20.60 7.64
C GLU A 275 9.43 -19.95 7.92
N LEU A 276 8.72 -19.46 6.89
CA LEU A 276 7.35 -18.94 7.03
C LEU A 276 6.38 -20.03 7.48
N ARG A 277 6.48 -21.25 6.92
CA ARG A 277 5.68 -22.42 7.36
C ARG A 277 5.93 -22.79 8.81
N LYS A 278 7.18 -22.65 9.27
CA LYS A 278 7.56 -22.92 10.67
C LYS A 278 6.98 -21.86 11.61
N TRP A 279 7.10 -20.58 11.24
CA TRP A 279 6.72 -19.47 12.12
C TRP A 279 5.22 -19.21 12.20
N SER A 280 4.44 -19.59 11.20
CA SER A 280 2.99 -19.37 11.23
C SER A 280 2.22 -20.57 10.71
N SER A 281 1.28 -21.06 11.52
CA SER A 281 0.30 -22.04 11.09
C SER A 281 -0.60 -21.52 9.98
N ARG A 282 -0.76 -20.19 9.83
CA ARG A 282 -1.57 -19.58 8.76
C ARG A 282 -1.07 -19.94 7.36
N TYR A 283 0.25 -20.03 7.14
CA TYR A 283 0.81 -20.54 5.87
C TYR A 283 0.56 -22.05 5.66
N ARG A 284 0.17 -22.80 6.69
CA ARG A 284 -0.12 -24.24 6.59
C ARG A 284 -1.60 -24.52 6.33
N TYR A 285 -2.50 -23.64 6.76
CA TYR A 285 -3.94 -23.88 6.75
C TYR A 285 -4.73 -22.95 5.82
N GLY A 286 -4.04 -22.07 5.08
CA GLY A 286 -4.70 -21.03 4.26
C GLY A 286 -5.14 -19.85 5.11
N GLY A 287 -5.39 -18.72 4.44
CA GLY A 287 -5.96 -17.51 5.04
C GLY A 287 -4.99 -16.68 5.89
N ASN A 288 -4.62 -15.52 5.36
CA ASN A 288 -4.45 -14.26 6.11
C ASN A 288 -3.97 -13.15 5.17
N HIS A 289 -4.87 -12.19 4.91
CA HIS A 289 -4.65 -10.99 4.12
C HIS A 289 -3.43 -10.13 4.53
N MET A 290 -2.86 -10.28 5.71
CA MET A 290 -1.70 -9.48 6.15
C MET A 290 -0.33 -10.13 5.86
N LEU A 291 -0.27 -11.37 5.37
CA LEU A 291 0.98 -12.13 5.30
C LEU A 291 1.87 -11.76 4.11
N LEU A 292 3.15 -11.48 4.41
CA LEU A 292 4.19 -11.33 3.39
C LEU A 292 4.44 -12.67 2.67
N ARG A 293 4.27 -12.70 1.36
CA ARG A 293 4.49 -13.83 0.49
C ARG A 293 5.91 -13.88 -0.06
N ALA A 294 6.57 -14.99 0.22
CA ALA A 294 7.91 -15.31 -0.25
C ALA A 294 7.99 -16.79 -0.63
N TYR A 295 8.53 -17.09 -1.81
CA TYR A 295 8.59 -18.44 -2.37
C TYR A 295 10.01 -18.81 -2.73
N GLU A 296 10.38 -20.05 -2.42
CA GLU A 296 11.65 -20.62 -2.84
C GLU A 296 11.60 -20.87 -4.35
N ILE A 297 12.62 -20.44 -5.08
CA ILE A 297 12.77 -20.77 -6.50
C ILE A 297 13.68 -21.99 -6.61
N PRO A 298 13.19 -23.16 -7.08
CA PRO A 298 14.01 -24.33 -7.27
C PRO A 298 15.19 -24.08 -8.21
N GLU A 299 16.32 -24.72 -7.92
CA GLU A 299 17.49 -24.68 -8.80
C GLU A 299 17.09 -25.17 -10.20
N ASN A 300 17.55 -24.45 -11.23
CA ASN A 300 17.30 -24.72 -12.66
C ASN A 300 15.86 -24.42 -13.15
N LEU A 301 14.96 -23.91 -12.32
CA LEU A 301 13.62 -23.52 -12.80
C LEU A 301 13.64 -22.24 -13.64
N ILE A 302 14.62 -21.36 -13.38
CA ILE A 302 14.83 -20.13 -14.15
C ILE A 302 15.49 -20.47 -15.49
N ASP A 303 14.83 -20.12 -16.60
CA ASP A 303 15.46 -20.08 -17.91
C ASP A 303 16.37 -18.84 -18.02
N ARG A 304 17.68 -19.08 -17.96
CA ARG A 304 18.71 -18.01 -18.04
C ARG A 304 18.85 -17.39 -19.44
N ARG A 305 18.28 -17.98 -20.48
CA ARG A 305 18.45 -17.54 -21.88
C ARG A 305 17.14 -17.04 -22.50
N GLY A 306 16.02 -17.56 -22.02
CA GLY A 306 14.69 -17.24 -22.52
C GLY A 306 13.99 -16.12 -21.75
N ILE A 307 12.66 -16.13 -21.91
CA ILE A 307 11.72 -15.32 -21.15
C ILE A 307 11.13 -16.24 -20.10
N ASN A 308 11.15 -15.79 -18.85
CA ASN A 308 10.51 -16.46 -17.74
C ASN A 308 9.14 -15.84 -17.53
N ARG A 309 8.17 -16.63 -17.06
CA ARG A 309 6.82 -16.16 -16.75
C ARG A 309 6.43 -16.55 -15.33
N ILE A 310 6.03 -15.55 -14.54
CA ILE A 310 5.39 -15.74 -13.24
C ILE A 310 3.88 -15.62 -13.42
N GLU A 311 3.14 -16.52 -12.78
CA GLU A 311 1.69 -16.45 -12.65
C GLU A 311 1.32 -16.48 -11.17
N VAL A 312 0.48 -15.56 -10.73
CA VAL A 312 -0.06 -15.49 -9.38
C VAL A 312 -1.56 -15.52 -9.50
N ILE A 313 -2.16 -16.57 -8.97
CA ILE A 313 -3.60 -16.67 -8.77
C ILE A 313 -3.89 -16.15 -7.38
N VAL A 314 -4.77 -15.16 -7.25
CA VAL A 314 -5.21 -14.62 -5.96
C VAL A 314 -6.71 -14.88 -5.83
N GLU A 315 -7.13 -15.38 -4.67
CA GLU A 315 -8.53 -15.55 -4.32
C GLU A 315 -8.83 -14.74 -3.06
N ASP A 316 -9.69 -13.73 -3.22
CA ASP A 316 -10.19 -12.86 -2.16
C ASP A 316 -11.65 -13.22 -1.87
N HIS A 317 -11.99 -13.31 -0.58
CA HIS A 317 -13.33 -13.65 -0.12
C HIS A 317 -14.13 -12.44 0.36
N SER A 318 -13.47 -11.35 0.76
CA SER A 318 -14.13 -10.14 1.22
C SER A 318 -13.17 -8.97 1.41
N GLY A 319 -13.64 -7.78 1.05
CA GLY A 319 -12.97 -6.54 1.40
C GLY A 319 -12.02 -6.12 0.28
N PRO A 320 -10.96 -5.36 0.59
CA PRO A 320 -10.02 -4.89 -0.43
C PRO A 320 -8.95 -5.95 -0.71
N GLY A 321 -8.80 -6.33 -1.98
CA GLY A 321 -7.89 -7.41 -2.35
C GLY A 321 -6.71 -7.02 -3.24
N GLY A 322 -5.87 -8.03 -3.52
CA GLY A 322 -4.76 -7.96 -4.47
C GLY A 322 -3.37 -8.16 -3.86
N ILE A 323 -2.34 -7.89 -4.67
CA ILE A 323 -0.93 -7.85 -4.23
C ILE A 323 -0.64 -6.42 -3.77
N TYR A 324 -1.04 -6.07 -2.55
CA TYR A 324 -1.39 -4.69 -2.25
C TYR A 324 -0.29 -3.84 -1.58
N LYS A 325 0.75 -4.46 -1.04
CA LYS A 325 1.93 -3.77 -0.48
C LYS A 325 3.12 -4.71 -0.47
N GLY A 326 4.33 -4.20 -0.27
CA GLY A 326 5.55 -4.96 -0.07
C GLY A 326 6.47 -4.93 -1.28
N THR A 327 7.72 -5.30 -1.04
CA THR A 327 8.75 -5.46 -2.07
C THR A 327 8.41 -6.59 -3.03
N ILE A 328 8.57 -6.35 -4.34
CA ILE A 328 8.17 -7.28 -5.40
C ILE A 328 9.38 -7.59 -6.29
N GLY A 329 9.91 -8.79 -6.25
CA GLY A 329 11.11 -9.11 -7.01
C GLY A 329 11.74 -10.45 -6.71
N ILE A 330 12.77 -10.78 -7.48
CA ILE A 330 13.65 -11.92 -7.21
C ILE A 330 14.93 -11.40 -6.57
N VAL A 331 15.36 -12.08 -5.51
CA VAL A 331 16.56 -11.72 -4.76
C VAL A 331 17.23 -12.96 -4.18
N ASP A 332 18.53 -12.85 -3.86
CA ASP A 332 19.24 -13.86 -3.10
C ASP A 332 18.60 -14.10 -1.73
N GLY A 333 18.51 -15.36 -1.32
CA GLY A 333 17.85 -15.80 -0.08
C GLY A 333 18.45 -15.19 1.17
N ASP A 334 19.77 -14.94 1.21
CA ASP A 334 20.41 -14.31 2.37
C ASP A 334 19.99 -12.83 2.52
N VAL A 335 19.69 -12.17 1.40
CA VAL A 335 19.14 -10.81 1.36
C VAL A 335 17.62 -10.82 1.62
N ALA A 336 16.92 -11.84 1.14
CA ALA A 336 15.48 -12.01 1.38
C ALA A 336 15.18 -12.22 2.87
N MET A 337 16.00 -13.01 3.57
CA MET A 337 15.64 -13.50 4.90
C MET A 337 15.42 -12.40 5.96
N PRO A 338 16.22 -11.33 6.03
CA PRO A 338 15.93 -10.17 6.88
C PRO A 338 14.60 -9.48 6.53
N ILE A 339 14.28 -9.33 5.24
CA ILE A 339 13.02 -8.73 4.77
C ILE A 339 11.84 -9.59 5.23
N ILE A 340 11.93 -10.91 5.02
CA ILE A 340 10.92 -11.90 5.42
C ILE A 340 10.69 -11.88 6.93
N LYS A 341 11.78 -11.89 7.73
CA LYS A 341 11.71 -11.82 9.19
C LYS A 341 11.02 -10.55 9.68
N LYS A 342 11.37 -9.41 9.09
CA LYS A 342 10.76 -8.12 9.42
C LYS A 342 9.27 -8.13 9.09
N GLY A 343 8.92 -8.49 7.85
CA GLY A 343 7.52 -8.59 7.42
C GLY A 343 6.69 -9.51 8.31
N TYR A 344 7.21 -10.69 8.68
CA TYR A 344 6.53 -11.59 9.62
C TYR A 344 6.30 -10.93 10.99
N LYS A 345 7.31 -10.28 11.58
CA LYS A 345 7.16 -9.58 12.86
C LYS A 345 6.10 -8.49 12.78
N ASP A 346 5.98 -7.81 11.65
CA ASP A 346 5.01 -6.72 11.50
C ASP A 346 3.56 -7.19 11.49
N THR A 347 3.31 -8.44 11.05
CA THR A 347 1.98 -9.09 11.11
C THR A 347 1.56 -9.55 12.51
N LYS A 348 2.46 -9.49 13.50
CA LYS A 348 2.12 -9.82 14.89
C LYS A 348 1.26 -8.71 15.51
N SER A 349 0.25 -9.14 16.25
CA SER A 349 -0.56 -8.25 17.09
C SER A 349 0.32 -7.52 18.12
N PRO A 350 -0.11 -6.37 18.65
CA PRO A 350 0.61 -5.67 19.72
C PRO A 350 0.90 -6.58 20.94
N PHE A 351 0.00 -7.50 21.26
CA PHE A 351 0.19 -8.47 22.35
C PHE A 351 1.26 -9.51 22.02
N GLU A 352 1.27 -10.06 20.81
CA GLU A 352 2.33 -10.99 20.36
C GLU A 352 3.70 -10.31 20.33
N LYS A 353 3.77 -9.06 19.85
CA LYS A 353 5.00 -8.24 19.88
C LYS A 353 5.48 -7.99 21.31
N PHE A 354 4.57 -7.77 22.25
CA PHE A 354 4.88 -7.59 23.67
C PHE A 354 5.46 -8.87 24.31
N ILE A 355 4.88 -10.04 24.01
CA ILE A 355 5.38 -11.33 24.52
C ILE A 355 6.79 -11.61 23.98
N ASP A 356 7.04 -11.43 22.68
CA ASP A 356 8.38 -11.61 22.11
C ASP A 356 9.42 -10.73 22.83
N TYR A 357 9.12 -9.44 23.05
CA TYR A 357 10.06 -8.50 23.68
C TYR A 357 10.42 -8.84 25.13
N TRP A 358 9.53 -9.50 25.87
CA TRP A 358 9.74 -9.81 27.29
C TRP A 358 10.34 -11.20 27.53
N PHE A 359 10.25 -12.10 26.56
CA PHE A 359 10.64 -13.50 26.70
C PHE A 359 11.72 -13.96 25.72
N ASP A 360 12.13 -13.13 24.74
CA ASP A 360 13.43 -13.20 24.05
C ASP A 360 14.53 -12.50 24.87
#